data_AF-A0A3D3JGS3-F1
#
_entry.id   AF-A0A3D3JGS3-F1
#
_cell.length_a   1.000
_cell.length_b   1.000
_cell.length_c   1.000
_cell.angle_alpha   90.00
_cell.angle_beta   90.00
_cell.angle_gamma   90.00
#
_symmetry.space_group_name_H-M   'P 1'
#
loop_
_entity.id
_entity.type
_entity.pdbx_description
1 polymer ?
#
loop_
_entity_poly.entity_id
_entity_poly.type
_entity_poly.pdbx_seq_one_letter_code
_entity_poly.pdbx_strand_id
1 'polypeptide(L)'
;MKMTSTLLRRFYGLLFSGVIVTMAASANDGWQALLENRDVDAEQAFLEEIRERPDDPRPWFGLSLIETIRFRDSAAGGRFAEGLSRVKDPHPWIYASIYSSRLQSLTEANPTAVEDILTGVVDRPDQYGILRAMAYEQLGSIAESRGDVERARSWYAKIGAVTTWRLVGPFPNISSSGHDR
;
A
#
# COMPACT_ATOMS: atom_id res chain seq x y z
N MET A 1 63.36 -52.93 38.02
CA MET A 1 63.89 -51.55 38.15
C MET A 1 63.75 -50.85 36.80
N LYS A 2 63.25 -49.61 36.82
CA LYS A 2 62.92 -48.65 35.72
C LYS A 2 61.52 -48.73 35.09
N MET A 3 60.71 -47.76 35.51
CA MET A 3 59.50 -47.21 34.91
C MET A 3 59.79 -46.57 33.54
N THR A 4 58.81 -46.57 32.63
CA THR A 4 58.46 -45.39 31.83
C THR A 4 56.99 -45.46 31.41
N SER A 5 56.23 -44.45 31.83
CA SER A 5 54.88 -44.13 31.40
C SER A 5 54.91 -43.35 30.09
N THR A 6 53.99 -43.62 29.17
CA THR A 6 53.64 -42.64 28.13
C THR A 6 52.13 -42.62 27.94
N LEU A 7 51.53 -41.51 28.39
CA LEU A 7 50.15 -41.14 28.13
C LEU A 7 49.89 -41.04 26.63
N LEU A 8 48.83 -41.68 26.13
CA LEU A 8 48.24 -41.33 24.84
C LEU A 8 46.86 -40.69 25.07
N ARG A 9 46.80 -39.39 24.77
CA ARG A 9 45.64 -38.51 24.87
C ARG A 9 44.44 -39.08 24.10
N ARG A 10 43.30 -39.23 24.79
CA ARG A 10 41.99 -39.35 24.14
C ARG A 10 41.55 -37.97 23.67
N PHE A 11 41.57 -37.74 22.36
CA PHE A 11 40.91 -36.59 21.73
C PHE A 11 39.41 -36.87 21.64
N TYR A 12 38.61 -36.24 22.51
CA TYR A 12 37.17 -36.13 22.32
C TYR A 12 36.93 -34.96 21.35
N GLY A 13 36.58 -35.28 20.10
CA GLY A 13 36.06 -34.30 19.16
C GLY A 13 34.61 -33.98 19.51
N LEU A 14 34.38 -32.82 20.16
CA LEU A 14 33.05 -32.23 20.25
C LEU A 14 32.69 -31.67 18.87
N LEU A 15 31.79 -32.34 18.16
CA LEU A 15 31.10 -31.78 17.00
C LEU A 15 30.11 -30.73 17.50
N PHE A 16 30.49 -29.45 17.42
CA PHE A 16 29.54 -28.35 17.52
C PHE A 16 28.71 -28.32 16.24
N SER A 17 27.55 -28.96 16.26
CA SER A 17 26.50 -28.69 15.27
C SER A 17 25.99 -27.28 15.53
N GLY A 18 26.60 -26.29 14.85
CA GLY A 18 26.08 -24.92 14.83
C GLY A 18 24.71 -24.94 14.16
N VAL A 19 23.65 -24.88 14.96
CA VAL A 19 22.33 -24.52 14.47
C VAL A 19 22.45 -23.06 14.04
N ILE A 20 22.56 -22.83 12.73
CA ILE A 20 22.31 -21.50 12.18
C ILE A 20 20.81 -21.26 12.43
N VAL A 21 20.51 -20.49 13.47
CA VAL A 21 19.19 -19.87 13.60
C VAL A 21 19.16 -18.81 12.52
N THR A 22 18.69 -19.17 11.33
CA THR A 22 18.16 -18.17 10.39
C THR A 22 17.00 -17.53 11.12
N MET A 23 17.19 -16.29 11.60
CA MET A 23 16.07 -15.50 12.09
C MET A 23 15.09 -15.41 10.92
N ALA A 24 13.86 -15.89 11.13
CA ALA A 24 12.84 -15.84 10.10
C ALA A 24 12.68 -14.38 9.67
N ALA A 25 12.90 -14.10 8.38
CA ALA A 25 12.72 -12.77 7.84
C ALA A 25 11.30 -12.30 8.17
N SER A 26 11.20 -11.09 8.71
CA SER A 26 9.94 -10.46 9.05
C SER A 26 9.57 -9.44 7.99
N ALA A 27 8.29 -9.07 7.92
CA ALA A 27 7.90 -7.91 7.13
C ALA A 27 8.71 -6.65 7.50
N ASN A 28 9.12 -6.49 8.77
CA ASN A 28 9.94 -5.35 9.19
C ASN A 28 11.30 -5.33 8.49
N ASP A 29 11.94 -6.49 8.31
CA ASP A 29 13.23 -6.59 7.63
C ASP A 29 13.10 -6.15 6.17
N GLY A 30 12.00 -6.55 5.51
CA GLY A 30 11.69 -6.10 4.16
C GLY A 30 11.48 -4.58 4.07
N TRP A 31 10.73 -4.00 5.01
CA TRP A 31 10.53 -2.54 5.06
C TRP A 31 11.81 -1.77 5.36
N GLN A 32 12.68 -2.28 6.25
CA GLN A 32 13.98 -1.66 6.53
C GLN A 32 14.90 -1.71 5.31
N ALA A 33 14.97 -2.85 4.62
CA ALA A 33 15.73 -2.97 3.39
C ALA A 33 15.25 -1.98 2.31
N LEU A 34 13.93 -1.77 2.18
CA LEU A 34 13.38 -0.73 1.30
C LEU A 34 13.83 0.69 1.68
N LEU A 35 13.81 1.04 2.97
CA LEU A 35 14.27 2.35 3.45
C LEU A 35 15.76 2.59 3.19
N GLU A 36 16.54 1.52 3.10
CA GLU A 36 17.97 1.54 2.78
C GLU A 36 18.26 1.42 1.27
N ASN A 37 17.24 1.46 0.42
CA ASN A 37 17.33 1.24 -1.03
C ASN A 37 17.90 -0.12 -1.44
N ARG A 38 17.70 -1.15 -0.60
CA ARG A 38 18.05 -2.55 -0.88
C ARG A 38 16.80 -3.31 -1.34
N ASP A 39 16.33 -3.01 -2.55
CA ASP A 39 15.08 -3.52 -3.10
C ASP A 39 15.08 -5.05 -3.31
N VAL A 40 16.23 -5.64 -3.69
CA VAL A 40 16.38 -7.09 -3.82
C VAL A 40 16.27 -7.80 -2.48
N ASP A 41 16.96 -7.28 -1.45
CA ASP A 41 16.89 -7.83 -0.09
C ASP A 41 15.47 -7.70 0.48
N ALA A 42 14.81 -6.58 0.20
CA ALA A 42 13.44 -6.34 0.61
C ALA A 42 12.46 -7.33 -0.03
N GLU A 43 12.58 -7.53 -1.34
CA GLU A 43 11.76 -8.49 -2.08
C GLU A 43 11.93 -9.90 -1.52
N GLN A 44 13.16 -10.33 -1.26
CA GLN A 44 13.43 -11.64 -0.68
C GLN A 44 12.77 -11.77 0.70
N ALA A 45 12.94 -10.79 1.58
CA ALA A 45 12.35 -10.80 2.92
C ALA A 45 10.81 -10.85 2.86
N PHE A 46 10.17 -10.10 1.96
CA PHE A 46 8.71 -10.16 1.79
C PHE A 46 8.23 -11.50 1.23
N LEU A 47 8.96 -12.09 0.28
CA LEU A 47 8.61 -13.40 -0.28
C LEU A 47 8.77 -14.52 0.76
N GLU A 48 9.78 -14.45 1.60
CA GLU A 48 9.96 -15.38 2.73
C GLU A 48 8.83 -15.22 3.75
N GLU A 49 8.50 -13.98 4.14
CA GLU A 49 7.40 -13.70 5.05
C GLU A 49 6.06 -14.24 4.53
N ILE A 50 5.78 -14.11 3.22
CA ILE A 50 4.54 -14.65 2.62
C ILE A 50 4.49 -16.18 2.71
N ARG A 51 5.63 -16.87 2.61
CA ARG A 51 5.67 -18.34 2.73
C ARG A 51 5.37 -18.79 4.16
N GLU A 52 5.90 -18.07 5.15
CA GLU A 52 5.75 -18.42 6.57
C GLU A 52 4.42 -17.92 7.16
N ARG A 53 3.98 -16.74 6.74
CA ARG A 53 2.80 -16.02 7.24
C ARG A 53 1.97 -15.48 6.07
N PRO A 54 1.29 -16.35 5.30
CA PRO A 54 0.56 -15.94 4.10
C PRO A 54 -0.58 -14.96 4.38
N ASP A 55 -1.11 -14.94 5.61
CA ASP A 55 -2.18 -14.04 6.05
C ASP A 55 -1.68 -12.65 6.46
N ASP A 56 -0.36 -12.43 6.61
CA ASP A 56 0.16 -11.09 6.90
C ASP A 56 0.01 -10.20 5.64
N PRO A 57 -0.76 -9.10 5.68
CA PRO A 57 -0.95 -8.23 4.52
C PRO A 57 0.28 -7.37 4.21
N ARG A 58 1.15 -7.10 5.18
CA ARG A 58 2.27 -6.16 5.06
C ARG A 58 3.24 -6.51 3.92
N PRO A 59 3.74 -7.75 3.77
CA PRO A 59 4.65 -8.08 2.68
C PRO A 59 4.02 -7.93 1.29
N TRP A 60 2.71 -8.11 1.14
CA TRP A 60 2.01 -7.91 -0.13
C TRP A 60 2.04 -6.44 -0.58
N PHE A 61 1.82 -5.50 0.35
CA PHE A 61 1.95 -4.08 0.04
C PHE A 61 3.40 -3.67 -0.26
N GLY A 62 4.37 -4.27 0.43
CA GLY A 62 5.80 -4.08 0.16
C GLY A 62 6.18 -4.52 -1.25
N LEU A 63 5.78 -5.73 -1.65
CA LEU A 63 5.97 -6.23 -3.01
C LEU A 63 5.25 -5.37 -4.04
N SER A 64 4.00 -4.95 -3.77
CA SER A 64 3.29 -4.03 -4.65
C SER A 64 4.08 -2.75 -4.92
N LEU A 65 4.68 -2.15 -3.87
CA LEU A 65 5.52 -0.97 -4.01
C LEU A 65 6.79 -1.23 -4.83
N ILE A 66 7.48 -2.36 -4.59
CA ILE A 66 8.67 -2.76 -5.36
C ILE A 66 8.34 -2.89 -6.85
N GLU A 67 7.23 -3.55 -7.18
CA GLU A 67 6.82 -3.72 -8.57
C GLU A 67 6.43 -2.39 -9.22
N THR A 68 5.81 -1.46 -8.48
CA THR A 68 5.58 -0.08 -8.97
C THR A 68 6.90 0.64 -9.27
N ILE A 69 7.90 0.56 -8.38
CA ILE A 69 9.23 1.16 -8.59
C ILE A 69 9.90 0.58 -9.84
N ARG A 70 9.63 -0.68 -10.15
CA ARG A 70 10.17 -1.40 -11.32
C ARG A 70 9.28 -1.27 -12.57
N PHE A 71 8.28 -0.39 -12.57
CA PHE A 71 7.34 -0.17 -13.69
C PHE A 71 6.60 -1.43 -14.14
N ARG A 72 6.31 -2.35 -13.20
CA ARG A 72 5.55 -3.58 -13.43
C ARG A 72 4.15 -3.42 -12.87
N ASP A 73 3.41 -2.45 -13.41
CA ASP A 73 2.13 -2.00 -12.85
C ASP A 73 1.10 -3.13 -12.69
N SER A 74 0.99 -4.04 -13.67
CA SER A 74 0.10 -5.21 -13.59
C SER A 74 0.40 -6.10 -12.38
N ALA A 75 1.68 -6.43 -12.17
CA ALA A 75 2.13 -7.22 -11.02
C ALA A 75 1.92 -6.43 -9.71
N ALA A 76 2.22 -5.12 -9.71
CA ALA A 76 2.01 -4.25 -8.57
C ALA A 76 0.54 -4.22 -8.12
N GLY A 77 -0.39 -4.17 -9.09
CA GLY A 77 -1.82 -4.25 -8.84
C GLY A 77 -2.22 -5.59 -8.27
N GLY A 78 -1.80 -6.70 -8.88
CA GLY A 78 -2.06 -8.04 -8.34
C GLY A 78 -1.61 -8.20 -6.88
N ARG A 79 -0.40 -7.74 -6.54
CA ARG A 79 0.11 -7.75 -5.15
C ARG A 79 -0.70 -6.84 -4.23
N PHE A 80 -1.14 -5.68 -4.72
CA PHE A 80 -1.98 -4.77 -3.95
C PHE A 80 -3.33 -5.39 -3.60
N ALA A 81 -3.98 -6.05 -4.56
CA ALA A 81 -5.25 -6.75 -4.35
C ALA A 81 -5.13 -7.87 -3.29
N GLU A 82 -4.03 -8.64 -3.32
CA GLU A 82 -3.74 -9.64 -2.29
C GLU A 82 -3.55 -9.00 -0.90
N GLY A 83 -2.89 -7.85 -0.80
CA GLY A 83 -2.81 -7.11 0.46
C GLY A 83 -4.17 -6.65 0.97
N LEU A 84 -5.01 -6.10 0.09
CA LEU A 84 -6.36 -5.62 0.43
C LEU A 84 -7.28 -6.75 0.94
N SER A 85 -7.16 -7.96 0.41
CA SER A 85 -8.01 -9.09 0.83
C SER A 85 -7.71 -9.62 2.23
N ARG A 86 -6.54 -9.23 2.80
CA ARG A 86 -6.04 -9.70 4.10
C ARG A 86 -6.16 -8.68 5.22
N VAL A 87 -6.46 -7.43 4.91
CA VAL A 87 -6.65 -6.39 5.93
C VAL A 87 -8.10 -6.39 6.42
N LYS A 88 -8.28 -6.21 7.73
CA LYS A 88 -9.62 -6.04 8.33
C LYS A 88 -10.30 -4.77 7.84
N ASP A 89 -9.52 -3.70 7.68
CA ASP A 89 -9.98 -2.41 7.18
C ASP A 89 -9.11 -1.97 5.99
N PRO A 90 -9.63 -2.02 4.76
CA PRO A 90 -8.89 -1.63 3.57
C PRO A 90 -8.84 -0.12 3.34
N HIS A 91 -9.63 0.70 4.05
CA HIS A 91 -9.74 2.13 3.76
C HIS A 91 -8.40 2.88 3.77
N PRO A 92 -7.49 2.72 4.75
CA PRO A 92 -6.23 3.45 4.74
C PRO A 92 -5.36 3.15 3.51
N TRP A 93 -5.39 1.90 3.04
CA TRP A 93 -4.61 1.44 1.89
C TRP A 93 -5.18 1.92 0.58
N ILE A 94 -6.51 1.89 0.45
CA ILE A 94 -7.22 2.46 -0.71
C ILE A 94 -6.99 3.97 -0.76
N TYR A 95 -7.17 4.68 0.36
CA TYR A 95 -6.92 6.12 0.45
C TYR A 95 -5.51 6.49 -0.03
N ALA A 96 -4.48 5.76 0.41
CA ALA A 96 -3.10 6.02 0.01
C ALA A 96 -2.80 5.68 -1.46
N SER A 97 -3.65 4.88 -2.12
CA SER A 97 -3.37 4.31 -3.44
C SER A 97 -4.38 4.69 -4.51
N ILE A 98 -5.42 5.47 -4.17
CA ILE A 98 -6.58 5.72 -5.05
C ILE A 98 -6.23 6.38 -6.40
N TYR A 99 -5.13 7.13 -6.46
CA TYR A 99 -4.62 7.72 -7.70
C TYR A 99 -3.33 7.08 -8.22
N SER A 100 -2.91 5.95 -7.65
CA SER A 100 -1.67 5.29 -8.03
C SER A 100 -1.85 4.32 -9.20
N SER A 101 -0.80 4.12 -10.00
CA SER A 101 -0.81 3.20 -11.14
C SER A 101 -1.19 1.77 -10.74
N ARG A 102 -0.73 1.30 -9.57
CA ARG A 102 -1.05 -0.04 -9.04
C ARG A 102 -2.54 -0.27 -8.78
N LEU A 103 -3.31 0.76 -8.40
CA LEU A 103 -4.76 0.58 -8.26
C LEU A 103 -5.39 0.49 -9.65
N GLN A 104 -4.98 1.38 -10.56
CA GLN A 104 -5.55 1.44 -11.91
C GLN A 104 -5.22 0.20 -12.75
N SER A 105 -4.04 -0.39 -12.57
CA SER A 105 -3.62 -1.60 -13.29
C SER A 105 -4.44 -2.84 -12.94
N LEU A 106 -5.23 -2.82 -11.86
CA LEU A 106 -6.21 -3.88 -11.57
C LEU A 106 -7.20 -4.09 -12.71
N THR A 107 -7.46 -3.04 -13.50
CA THR A 107 -8.34 -3.10 -14.67
C THR A 107 -7.80 -3.98 -15.80
N GLU A 108 -6.49 -4.24 -15.84
CA GLU A 108 -5.88 -5.13 -16.84
C GLU A 108 -6.31 -6.59 -16.63
N ALA A 109 -6.40 -7.01 -15.36
CA ALA A 109 -6.80 -8.37 -15.01
C ALA A 109 -8.33 -8.50 -14.90
N ASN A 110 -9.00 -7.46 -14.38
CA ASN A 110 -10.45 -7.40 -14.27
C ASN A 110 -10.94 -5.97 -14.57
N PRO A 111 -11.60 -5.74 -15.72
CA PRO A 111 -12.05 -4.41 -16.14
C PRO A 111 -12.95 -3.66 -15.14
N THR A 112 -13.61 -4.36 -14.22
CA THR A 112 -14.48 -3.75 -13.20
C THR A 112 -13.83 -3.64 -11.82
N ALA A 113 -12.63 -4.18 -11.60
CA ALA A 113 -12.04 -4.29 -10.26
C ALA A 113 -11.95 -2.95 -9.52
N VAL A 114 -11.56 -1.88 -10.22
CA VAL A 114 -11.49 -0.55 -9.62
C VAL A 114 -12.88 -0.04 -9.26
N GLU A 115 -13.88 -0.18 -10.14
CA GLU A 115 -15.27 0.19 -9.82
C GLU A 115 -15.82 -0.62 -8.64
N ASP A 116 -15.53 -1.91 -8.56
CA ASP A 116 -15.98 -2.79 -7.48
C ASP A 116 -15.38 -2.35 -6.13
N ILE A 117 -14.10 -1.97 -6.11
CA ILE A 117 -13.43 -1.41 -4.93
C ILE A 117 -14.08 -0.09 -4.53
N LEU A 118 -14.27 0.83 -5.49
CA LEU A 118 -14.79 2.18 -5.21
C LEU A 118 -16.26 2.15 -4.77
N THR A 119 -17.09 1.30 -5.38
CA THR A 119 -18.47 1.08 -4.93
C THR A 119 -18.51 0.46 -3.54
N GLY A 120 -17.60 -0.47 -3.23
CA GLY A 120 -17.42 -1.00 -1.87
C GLY A 120 -17.11 0.07 -0.82
N VAL A 121 -16.28 1.07 -1.17
CA VAL A 121 -16.02 2.25 -0.32
C VAL A 121 -17.26 3.12 -0.14
N VAL A 122 -18.07 3.28 -1.20
CA VAL A 122 -19.32 4.05 -1.11
C VAL A 122 -20.31 3.39 -0.17
N ASP A 123 -20.43 2.07 -0.24
CA ASP A 123 -21.36 1.27 0.57
C ASP A 123 -20.92 1.16 2.04
N ARG A 124 -19.61 1.14 2.27
CA ARG A 124 -18.99 1.09 3.60
C ARG A 124 -18.02 2.25 3.75
N PRO A 125 -18.50 3.47 4.07
CA PRO A 125 -17.65 4.65 4.07
C PRO A 125 -16.62 4.66 5.20
N ASP A 126 -15.53 5.39 4.97
CA ASP A 126 -14.60 5.80 6.00
C ASP A 126 -15.28 6.73 7.02
N GLN A 127 -14.72 6.82 8.23
CA GLN A 127 -15.30 7.57 9.35
C GLN A 127 -15.67 9.02 9.00
N TYR A 128 -14.86 9.68 8.17
CA TYR A 128 -15.02 11.10 7.85
C TYR A 128 -15.66 11.33 6.46
N GLY A 129 -15.88 10.27 5.68
CA GLY A 129 -16.41 10.33 4.33
C GLY A 129 -15.45 10.95 3.31
N ILE A 130 -14.17 11.12 3.65
CA ILE A 130 -13.17 11.70 2.75
C ILE A 130 -12.92 10.72 1.61
N LEU A 131 -12.64 9.46 1.94
CA LEU A 131 -12.40 8.42 0.95
C LEU A 131 -13.66 8.15 0.12
N ARG A 132 -14.85 8.24 0.73
CA ARG A 132 -16.12 8.18 -0.04
C ARG A 132 -16.23 9.30 -1.08
N ALA A 133 -15.87 10.54 -0.73
CA ALA A 133 -15.88 11.65 -1.69
C ALA A 133 -14.89 11.43 -2.84
N MET A 134 -13.70 10.92 -2.54
CA MET A 134 -12.70 10.55 -3.55
C MET A 134 -13.21 9.40 -4.44
N ALA A 135 -13.93 8.43 -3.87
CA ALA A 135 -14.54 7.35 -4.64
C ALA A 135 -15.63 7.85 -5.60
N TYR A 136 -16.44 8.84 -5.20
CA TYR A 136 -17.38 9.48 -6.13
C TYR A 136 -16.68 10.18 -7.29
N GLU A 137 -15.58 10.88 -7.02
CA GLU A 137 -14.78 11.50 -8.08
C GLU A 137 -14.22 10.45 -9.05
N GLN A 138 -13.59 9.40 -8.55
CA GLN A 138 -13.04 8.33 -9.39
C GLN A 138 -14.11 7.58 -10.19
N LEU A 139 -15.26 7.25 -9.58
CA LEU A 139 -16.39 6.63 -10.30
C LEU A 139 -16.94 7.54 -11.40
N GLY A 140 -16.97 8.85 -11.16
CA GLY A 140 -17.32 9.85 -12.18
C GLY A 140 -16.31 9.85 -13.34
N SER A 141 -15.01 9.86 -13.02
CA SER A 141 -13.93 9.87 -14.01
C SER A 141 -13.94 8.60 -14.87
N ILE A 142 -14.17 7.43 -14.27
CA ILE A 142 -14.32 6.16 -14.99
C ILE A 142 -15.52 6.22 -15.94
N ALA A 143 -16.68 6.71 -15.48
CA ALA A 143 -17.86 6.85 -16.35
C ALA A 143 -17.59 7.82 -17.52
N GLU A 144 -16.92 8.95 -17.27
CA GLU A 144 -16.50 9.91 -18.30
C GLU A 144 -15.56 9.29 -19.34
N SER A 145 -14.54 8.55 -18.91
CA SER A 145 -13.60 7.87 -19.81
C SER A 145 -14.27 6.85 -20.74
N ARG A 146 -15.47 6.38 -20.37
CA ARG A 146 -16.31 5.47 -21.16
C ARG A 146 -17.36 6.19 -21.99
N GLY A 147 -17.42 7.52 -21.93
CA GLY A 147 -18.41 8.34 -22.62
C GLY A 147 -19.79 8.38 -21.97
N ASP A 148 -19.95 7.85 -20.75
CA ASP A 148 -21.21 7.87 -20.01
C ASP A 148 -21.31 9.14 -19.14
N VAL A 149 -21.55 10.26 -19.82
CA VAL A 149 -21.59 11.60 -19.21
C VAL A 149 -22.69 11.73 -18.15
N GLU A 150 -23.84 11.08 -18.35
CA GLU A 150 -24.94 11.14 -17.39
C GLU A 150 -24.61 10.38 -16.11
N ARG A 151 -24.02 9.18 -16.21
CA ARG A 151 -23.55 8.45 -15.03
C ARG A 151 -22.43 9.20 -14.33
N ALA A 152 -21.50 9.82 -15.07
CA ALA A 152 -20.44 10.64 -14.48
C ALA A 152 -21.01 11.81 -13.67
N ARG A 153 -21.95 12.57 -14.25
CA ARG A 153 -22.66 13.67 -13.57
C ARG A 153 -23.35 13.18 -12.30
N SER A 154 -23.97 12.00 -12.34
CA SER A 154 -24.65 11.41 -11.18
C SER A 154 -23.68 11.11 -10.03
N TRP A 155 -22.44 10.71 -10.33
CA TRP A 155 -21.41 10.47 -9.32
C TRP A 155 -20.85 11.77 -8.77
N TYR A 156 -20.48 12.71 -9.63
CA TYR A 156 -19.94 14.01 -9.20
C TYR A 156 -20.93 14.80 -8.34
N ALA A 157 -22.23 14.72 -8.63
CA ALA A 157 -23.26 15.36 -7.81
C ALA A 157 -23.24 14.89 -6.34
N LYS A 158 -22.81 13.65 -6.07
CA LYS A 158 -22.72 13.10 -4.70
C LYS A 158 -21.57 13.66 -3.87
N ILE A 159 -20.59 14.32 -4.50
CA ILE A 159 -19.53 15.04 -3.79
C ILE A 159 -20.12 16.23 -3.01
N GLY A 160 -21.22 16.82 -3.50
CA GLY A 160 -21.91 17.92 -2.81
C GLY A 160 -21.18 19.27 -2.93
N ALA A 161 -20.52 19.53 -4.06
CA ALA A 161 -19.80 20.78 -4.30
C ALA A 161 -20.72 22.00 -4.12
N VAL A 162 -20.22 23.03 -3.43
CA VAL A 162 -20.90 24.33 -3.32
C VAL A 162 -20.75 25.05 -4.66
N THR A 163 -21.76 24.93 -5.51
CA THR A 163 -21.78 25.55 -6.85
C THR A 163 -22.34 26.97 -6.83
N THR A 164 -23.05 27.34 -5.76
CA THR A 164 -23.60 28.67 -5.56
C THR A 164 -22.87 29.33 -4.41
N TRP A 165 -21.97 30.26 -4.75
CA TRP A 165 -21.35 31.15 -3.77
C TRP A 165 -21.77 32.59 -4.10
N ARG A 166 -22.01 33.38 -3.06
CA ARG A 166 -22.31 34.82 -3.17
C ARG A 166 -21.29 35.58 -2.35
N LEU A 167 -20.65 36.57 -2.94
CA LEU A 167 -19.82 37.52 -2.21
C LEU A 167 -20.73 38.34 -1.28
N VAL A 168 -20.49 38.24 0.03
CA VAL A 168 -21.25 39.02 1.02
C VAL A 168 -20.48 40.29 1.36
N GLY A 169 -20.86 41.38 0.68
CA GLY A 169 -20.61 42.78 1.10
C GLY A 169 -19.18 43.31 0.92
N PRO A 170 -19.00 44.64 1.07
CA PRO A 170 -17.68 45.25 1.07
C PRO A 170 -16.92 44.78 2.30
N PHE A 171 -15.79 44.07 2.10
CA PHE A 171 -14.85 43.82 3.18
C PHE A 171 -14.20 45.16 3.53
N PRO A 172 -14.34 45.67 4.78
CA PRO A 172 -13.57 46.80 5.22
C PRO A 172 -12.09 46.46 5.01
N ASN A 173 -11.32 47.39 4.46
CA ASN A 173 -9.88 47.23 4.31
C ASN A 173 -9.20 47.24 5.68
N ILE A 174 -9.29 46.12 6.41
CA ILE A 174 -8.71 45.93 7.74
C ILE A 174 -7.18 45.89 7.71
N SER A 175 -6.55 45.76 6.53
CA SER A 175 -5.10 45.85 6.43
C SER A 175 -4.60 47.29 6.39
N SER A 176 -5.48 48.29 6.27
CA SER A 176 -5.13 49.72 6.21
C SER A 176 -4.04 50.06 5.18
N SER A 177 -3.80 49.16 4.23
CA SER A 177 -2.65 49.16 3.30
C SER A 177 -3.05 49.44 1.86
N GLY A 178 -4.34 49.65 1.61
CA GLY A 178 -4.88 50.03 0.30
C GLY A 178 -5.32 51.48 0.38
N HIS A 179 -4.68 52.33 -0.42
CA HIS A 179 -4.98 53.76 -0.51
C HIS A 179 -6.45 53.98 -0.91
N ASP A 180 -7.24 54.53 -0.01
CA ASP A 180 -8.45 55.25 -0.39
C ASP A 180 -8.00 56.52 -1.12
N ARG A 181 -8.37 56.65 -2.39
CA ARG A 181 -8.35 57.93 -3.13
C ARG A 181 -9.77 58.24 -3.59
#